data_AF-A0A963XBB9-F1
#
_entry.id   AF-A0A963XBB9-F1
#
_cell.length_a   1.000
_cell.length_b   1.000
_cell.length_c   1.000
_cell.angle_alpha   90.00
_cell.angle_beta   90.00
_cell.angle_gamma   90.00
#
_symmetry.space_group_name_H-M   'P 1'
#
loop_
_entity.id
_entity.type
_entity.pdbx_description
1 polymer ?
#
loop_
_entity_poly.entity_id
_entity_poly.type
_entity_poly.pdbx_seq_one_letter_code
_entity_poly.pdbx_strand_id
1 'polypeptide(L)'
;MRLICPKCGAQYEVDDSVIPEGGRDVQCSDCGTAWFQKSAAAMAAEADARRAAVVAAATQGLNMEWAETSKLAGDPEEEAA
;
A
#
# COMPACT_ATOMS: atom_id res chain seq x y z
N MET A 1 10.35 -2.22 -15.23
CA MET A 1 10.44 -2.61 -13.80
C MET A 1 11.78 -3.24 -13.39
N ARG A 2 12.09 -3.27 -12.08
CA ARG A 2 13.30 -3.90 -11.50
C ARG A 2 12.96 -5.17 -10.73
N LEU A 3 13.58 -6.28 -11.09
CA LEU A 3 13.44 -7.58 -10.42
C LEU A 3 14.66 -7.86 -9.54
N ILE A 4 14.43 -8.43 -8.36
CA ILE A 4 15.48 -8.77 -7.41
C ILE A 4 15.32 -10.24 -7.04
N CYS A 5 16.36 -11.04 -7.27
CA CYS A 5 16.34 -12.44 -6.88
C CYS A 5 16.26 -12.54 -5.34
N PRO A 6 15.24 -13.23 -4.78
CA PRO A 6 15.06 -13.32 -3.34
C PRO A 6 16.11 -14.19 -2.64
N LYS A 7 16.87 -14.99 -3.41
CA LYS A 7 17.89 -15.89 -2.86
C LYS A 7 19.28 -15.26 -2.79
N CYS A 8 19.72 -14.61 -3.86
CA CYS A 8 21.10 -14.12 -3.98
C CYS A 8 21.21 -12.59 -4.11
N GLY A 9 20.10 -11.87 -4.26
CA GLY A 9 20.09 -10.42 -4.38
C GLY A 9 20.51 -9.86 -5.74
N ALA A 10 20.72 -10.72 -6.75
CA ALA A 10 20.94 -10.28 -8.14
C ALA A 10 19.78 -9.40 -8.63
N GLN A 11 20.10 -8.34 -9.37
CA GLN A 11 19.12 -7.37 -9.86
C GLN A 11 19.06 -7.40 -11.39
N TYR A 12 17.85 -7.38 -11.93
CA TYR A 12 17.59 -7.36 -13.36
C TYR A 12 16.63 -6.22 -13.70
N GLU A 13 16.98 -5.45 -14.72
CA GLU A 13 16.12 -4.40 -15.25
C GLU A 13 15.43 -4.90 -16.50
N VAL A 14 14.11 -4.86 -16.51
CA VAL A 14 13.28 -5.40 -17.60
C VAL A 14 12.14 -4.44 -17.92
N ASP A 15 11.65 -4.48 -19.15
CA ASP A 15 10.44 -3.75 -19.53
C ASP A 15 9.20 -4.36 -18.87
N ASP A 16 8.23 -3.54 -18.52
CA ASP A 16 6.99 -3.99 -17.88
C ASP A 16 6.17 -4.94 -18.78
N SER A 17 6.34 -4.87 -20.10
CA SER A 17 5.67 -5.77 -21.07
C SER A 17 6.15 -7.22 -20.98
N VAL A 18 7.30 -7.50 -20.35
CA VAL A 18 7.81 -8.88 -20.25
C VAL A 18 7.13 -9.69 -19.13
N ILE A 19 6.42 -9.01 -18.22
CA ILE A 19 5.62 -9.63 -17.17
C ILE A 19 4.15 -9.30 -17.44
N PRO A 20 3.37 -10.21 -18.06
CA PRO A 20 1.99 -9.95 -18.44
C PRO A 20 1.11 -9.76 -17.19
N GLU A 21 -0.13 -9.28 -17.37
CA GLU A 21 -1.05 -8.97 -16.26
C GLU A 21 -1.24 -10.13 -15.28
N GLY A 22 -1.31 -11.38 -15.79
CA GLY A 22 -1.41 -12.60 -14.99
C GLY A 22 -0.13 -12.98 -14.21
N GLY A 23 0.94 -12.20 -14.32
CA GLY A 23 2.25 -12.51 -13.78
C GLY A 23 2.99 -13.59 -14.58
N ARG A 24 4.22 -13.89 -14.15
CA ARG A 24 5.06 -14.90 -14.80
C ARG A 24 6.09 -15.48 -13.82
N ASP A 25 6.38 -16.77 -13.97
CA ASP A 25 7.53 -17.40 -13.34
C ASP A 25 8.84 -16.92 -13.99
N VAL A 26 9.73 -16.39 -13.17
CA VAL A 26 11.04 -15.91 -13.58
C VAL A 26 12.12 -16.75 -12.91
N GLN A 27 13.23 -17.02 -13.60
CA GLN A 27 14.36 -17.77 -13.09
C GLN A 27 15.60 -16.88 -13.05
N CYS A 28 16.29 -16.88 -11.91
CA CYS A 28 17.56 -16.18 -11.74
C CYS A 28 18.67 -16.88 -12.52
N SER A 29 19.38 -16.14 -13.37
CA SER A 29 20.50 -16.68 -14.15
C SER A 29 21.74 -16.98 -13.29
N ASP A 30 21.90 -16.30 -12.16
CA ASP A 30 23.09 -16.45 -11.29
C ASP A 30 23.00 -17.64 -10.34
N CYS A 31 21.80 -17.98 -9.83
CA CYS A 31 21.65 -19.01 -8.81
C CYS A 31 20.56 -20.06 -9.10
N GLY A 32 19.85 -19.94 -10.23
CA GLY A 32 18.84 -20.88 -10.70
C GLY A 32 17.50 -20.84 -9.97
N THR A 33 17.33 -20.01 -8.93
CA THR A 33 16.05 -19.91 -8.22
C THR A 33 14.97 -19.32 -9.11
N ALA A 34 13.85 -20.02 -9.19
CA ALA A 34 12.63 -19.52 -9.80
C ALA A 34 11.69 -18.92 -8.75
N TRP A 35 11.01 -17.82 -9.10
CA TRP A 35 9.95 -17.24 -8.30
C TRP A 35 8.86 -16.66 -9.20
N PHE A 36 7.67 -16.50 -8.64
CA PHE A 36 6.57 -15.87 -9.34
C PHE A 36 6.67 -14.35 -9.22
N GLN A 37 6.69 -13.67 -10.37
CA GLN A 37 6.69 -12.22 -10.45
C GLN A 37 5.32 -11.71 -10.87
N LYS A 38 4.71 -10.85 -10.05
CA LYS A 38 3.46 -10.15 -10.39
C LYS A 38 3.71 -9.05 -11.42
N SER A 39 2.67 -8.73 -12.19
CA SER A 39 2.68 -7.59 -13.09
C SER A 39 2.89 -6.28 -12.34
N ALA A 40 3.45 -5.29 -13.04
CA ALA A 40 3.63 -3.96 -12.47
C ALA A 40 2.30 -3.32 -12.05
N ALA A 41 1.24 -3.55 -12.85
CA ALA A 41 -0.11 -3.10 -12.55
C ALA A 41 -0.65 -3.71 -11.24
N ALA A 42 -0.51 -5.03 -11.05
CA ALA A 42 -0.94 -5.68 -9.81
C ALA A 42 -0.18 -5.13 -8.58
N MET A 43 1.14 -4.95 -8.71
CA MET A 43 1.95 -4.38 -7.62
C MET A 43 1.54 -2.94 -7.29
N ALA A 44 1.24 -2.12 -8.31
CA ALA A 44 0.75 -0.76 -8.11
C ALA A 44 -0.63 -0.74 -7.44
N ALA A 45 -1.56 -1.60 -7.86
CA ALA A 45 -2.89 -1.70 -7.26
C ALA A 45 -2.83 -2.14 -5.79
N GLU A 46 -1.97 -3.09 -5.45
CA GLU A 46 -1.76 -3.51 -4.05
C GLU A 46 -1.15 -2.39 -3.19
N ALA A 47 -0.24 -1.59 -3.75
CA ALA A 47 0.35 -0.44 -3.06
C ALA A 47 -0.69 0.66 -2.83
N ASP A 48 -1.52 0.95 -3.82
CA ASP A 48 -2.63 1.90 -3.71
C ASP A 48 -3.64 1.46 -2.64
N ALA A 49 -4.08 0.20 -2.68
CA ALA A 49 -5.00 -0.35 -1.69
C ALA A 49 -4.43 -0.26 -0.27
N ARG A 50 -3.13 -0.53 -0.09
CA ARG A 50 -2.46 -0.40 1.21
C ARG A 50 -2.40 1.05 1.66
N ARG A 51 -2.14 1.99 0.75
CA ARG A 51 -2.17 3.43 1.05
C ARG A 51 -3.57 3.88 1.46
N ALA A 52 -4.60 3.47 0.73
CA ALA A 52 -5.99 3.78 1.02
C ALA A 52 -6.40 3.26 2.41
N ALA A 53 -5.99 2.04 2.77
CA ALA A 53 -6.24 1.48 4.10
C ALA A 53 -5.62 2.32 5.23
N VAL A 54 -4.38 2.79 5.06
CA VAL A 54 -3.73 3.67 6.05
C VAL A 54 -4.46 5.01 6.18
N VAL A 55 -4.87 5.61 5.05
CA VAL A 55 -5.63 6.87 5.06
C VAL A 55 -6.98 6.68 5.76
N ALA A 56 -7.73 5.63 5.41
CA ALA A 56 -9.02 5.35 6.02
C ALA A 56 -8.92 5.15 7.54
N ALA A 57 -7.89 4.46 8.02
CA ALA A 57 -7.65 4.30 9.45
C ALA A 57 -7.36 5.63 10.14
N ALA A 58 -6.52 6.48 9.54
CA ALA A 58 -6.19 7.79 10.10
C ALA A 58 -7.40 8.74 10.17
N THR A 59 -8.24 8.76 9.13
CA THR A 59 -9.45 9.61 9.11
C THR A 59 -10.48 9.20 10.15
N GLN A 60 -10.61 7.89 10.44
CA GLN A 60 -11.52 7.41 11.49
C GLN A 60 -11.08 7.88 12.89
N GLY A 61 -9.78 7.89 13.16
CA GLY A 61 -9.22 8.40 14.42
C GLY A 61 -9.48 9.89 14.62
N LEU A 62 -9.27 10.72 13.59
CA LEU A 62 -9.55 12.16 13.66
C LEU A 62 -11.04 12.45 13.92
N ASN A 63 -11.95 11.68 13.31
CA ASN A 63 -13.39 11.89 13.46
C ASN A 63 -13.89 11.60 14.88
N MET A 64 -13.29 10.63 15.58
CA MET A 64 -13.64 10.32 16.98
C MET A 64 -13.13 11.40 17.94
N GLU A 65 -11.89 11.85 17.76
CA GLU A 65 -11.26 12.84 18.63
C GLU A 65 -11.94 14.23 18.53
N TRP A 66 -12.34 14.63 17.32
CA TRP A 66 -13.21 15.80 17.11
C TRP A 66 -14.56 15.65 17.83
N ALA A 67 -15.20 14.48 17.72
CA ALA A 67 -16.56 14.28 18.25
C ALA A 67 -16.57 14.31 19.78
N GLU A 68 -15.54 13.78 20.42
CA GLU A 68 -15.37 13.80 21.88
C GLU A 68 -15.03 15.21 22.39
N THR A 69 -14.13 15.93 21.72
CA THR A 69 -13.80 17.32 22.07
C THR A 69 -14.99 18.27 21.86
N SER A 70 -15.78 18.08 20.81
CA SER A 70 -17.02 18.83 20.57
C SER A 70 -18.08 18.56 21.64
N LYS A 71 -18.06 17.38 22.26
CA LYS A 71 -18.97 17.03 23.37
C LYS A 71 -18.56 17.67 24.70
N LEU A 72 -17.27 17.98 24.87
CA LEU A 72 -16.71 18.65 26.04
C LEU A 72 -16.74 20.17 25.93
N ALA A 73 -16.71 20.72 24.71
CA ALA A 73 -17.01 22.12 24.43
C ALA A 73 -18.53 22.35 24.45
N GLY A 74 -19.15 22.23 25.63
CA GLY A 74 -20.56 22.59 25.81
C GLY A 74 -20.82 24.05 25.43
N ASP A 75 -21.98 24.30 24.82
CA ASP A 75 -22.52 25.62 24.46
C ASP A 75 -22.40 26.63 25.62
N PRO A 76 -21.67 27.75 25.48
CA PRO A 76 -21.67 28.83 26.47
C PRO A 76 -22.96 29.68 26.43
N GLU A 77 -23.99 29.30 25.67
CA GLU A 77 -25.15 30.16 25.38
C GLU A 77 -26.41 29.89 26.25
N GLU A 78 -26.40 28.88 27.14
CA GLU A 78 -27.59 28.49 27.96
C GLU A 78 -27.53 28.92 29.45
N GLU A 79 -26.50 29.68 29.89
CA GLU A 79 -26.39 30.25 31.26
C GLU A 79 -26.77 31.74 31.36
N ALA A 80 -27.66 32.23 30.50
CA ALA A 80 -28.21 33.59 30.57
C ALA A 80 -29.75 33.56 30.64
N ALA A 81 -30.30 33.13 31.77
CA ALA A 81 -31.71 33.30 32.13
C ALA A 81 -31.86 33.64 33.62
#